data_AF-A0A392PE40-F1
#
_entry.id   AF-A0A392PE40-F1
#
_cell.length_a   1.000
_cell.length_b   1.000
_cell.length_c   1.000
_cell.angle_alpha   90.00
_cell.angle_beta   90.00
_cell.angle_gamma   90.00
#
_symmetry.space_group_name_H-M   'P 1'
#
loop_
_entity.id
_entity.type
_entity.pdbx_description
1 polymer ?
#
loop_
_entity_poly.entity_id
_entity_poly.type
_entity_poly.pdbx_seq_one_letter_code
_entity_poly.pdbx_strand_id
1 'polypeptide(L)'
;VGSNPDDATKRMRRQSRSKTFKVEISFVAKIPLKAITNAIQGQESEHYQEALRVLDIILRQNAAKQGCLLIRQSFFHENPRNITNIGGGVQSCRGFHSSFRVTQRGLSLNVDVSTTLLVKPGPLVDFLLENQNVQQPNFIDWSKVILYYYSIYK
;
A
#
# COMPACT_ATOMS: atom_id res chain seq x y z
N VAL A 1 -44.57 20.46 -15.54
CA VAL A 1 -43.48 21.30 -16.12
C VAL A 1 -42.19 20.56 -15.85
N GLY A 2 -41.50 20.17 -16.92
CA GLY A 2 -40.53 19.08 -16.94
C GLY A 2 -39.25 19.35 -16.18
N SER A 3 -38.77 18.31 -15.50
CA SER A 3 -37.43 18.21 -14.93
C SER A 3 -36.40 18.14 -16.05
N ASN A 4 -35.54 19.16 -16.16
CA ASN A 4 -34.40 19.16 -17.05
C ASN A 4 -33.45 17.99 -16.70
N PRO A 5 -33.07 17.12 -17.65
CA PRO A 5 -32.17 15.98 -17.39
C PRO A 5 -30.69 16.38 -17.22
N ASP A 6 -30.36 17.66 -17.41
CA ASP A 6 -28.97 18.11 -17.62
C ASP A 6 -28.12 18.30 -16.35
N ASP A 7 -28.70 18.19 -15.15
CA ASP A 7 -27.96 18.46 -13.90
C ASP A 7 -27.22 17.22 -13.34
N ALA A 8 -27.42 16.03 -13.94
CA ALA A 8 -26.77 14.79 -13.52
C ALA A 8 -25.36 14.58 -14.11
N THR A 9 -24.88 15.47 -14.98
CA THR A 9 -23.71 15.19 -15.85
C THR A 9 -22.43 15.95 -15.45
N LYS A 10 -22.32 16.44 -14.21
CA LYS A 10 -21.21 17.33 -13.82
C LYS A 10 -20.27 16.78 -12.75
N ARG A 11 -19.81 15.55 -12.92
CA ARG A 11 -18.48 15.09 -12.45
C ARG A 11 -17.99 13.97 -13.36
N MET A 12 -17.91 14.30 -14.66
CA MET A 12 -17.12 13.53 -15.61
C MET A 12 -15.73 13.34 -15.01
N ARG A 13 -15.41 12.08 -14.65
CA ARG A 13 -14.04 11.61 -14.36
C ARG A 13 -13.15 12.37 -15.33
N ARG A 14 -12.28 13.27 -14.85
CA ARG A 14 -11.25 13.85 -15.71
C ARG A 14 -10.56 12.65 -16.32
N GLN A 15 -10.80 12.39 -17.60
CA GLN A 15 -10.10 11.35 -18.34
C GLN A 15 -8.64 11.59 -18.03
N SER A 16 -8.01 10.59 -17.41
CA SER A 16 -6.60 10.65 -17.06
C SER A 16 -5.87 11.10 -18.32
N ARG A 17 -5.40 12.35 -18.35
CA ARG A 17 -4.64 12.83 -19.50
C ARG A 17 -3.47 11.87 -19.61
N SER A 18 -3.35 11.20 -20.75
CA SER A 18 -2.21 10.33 -21.01
C SER A 18 -0.95 11.15 -20.76
N LYS A 19 -0.18 10.71 -19.76
CA LYS A 19 1.11 11.33 -19.43
C LYS A 19 2.17 10.54 -20.16
N THR A 20 2.86 11.21 -21.07
CA THR A 20 4.06 10.64 -21.70
C THR A 20 5.25 10.95 -20.80
N PHE A 21 6.00 9.91 -20.43
CA PHE A 21 7.24 10.05 -19.67
C PHE A 21 8.41 9.71 -20.59
N LYS A 22 9.45 10.55 -20.59
CA LYS A 22 10.74 10.19 -21.17
C LYS A 22 11.54 9.46 -20.09
N VAL A 23 11.93 8.22 -20.37
CA VAL A 23 12.67 7.36 -19.44
C VAL A 23 13.99 6.98 -20.09
N GLU A 24 15.07 7.13 -19.34
CA GLU A 24 16.40 6.63 -19.70
C GLU A 24 16.78 5.53 -18.71
N ILE A 25 17.33 4.43 -19.24
CA ILE A 25 17.83 3.31 -18.44
C ILE A 25 19.32 3.17 -18.72
N SER A 26 20.13 3.47 -17.71
CA SER A 26 21.58 3.34 -17.77
C SER A 26 22.06 2.22 -16.86
N PHE A 27 23.07 1.48 -17.29
CA PHE A 27 23.75 0.52 -16.44
C PHE A 27 24.58 1.26 -15.37
N VAL A 28 24.40 0.89 -14.09
CA VAL A 28 25.10 1.54 -12.96
C VAL A 28 26.15 0.64 -12.33
N ALA A 29 25.81 -0.62 -12.03
CA ALA A 29 26.71 -1.54 -11.36
C ALA A 29 26.28 -3.00 -11.53
N LYS A 30 27.23 -3.94 -11.35
CA LYS A 30 26.95 -5.35 -11.08
C LYS A 30 26.98 -5.57 -9.57
N ILE A 31 25.89 -6.05 -8.99
CA ILE A 31 25.82 -6.38 -7.55
C ILE A 31 26.23 -7.84 -7.36
N PRO A 32 27.35 -8.15 -6.68
CA PRO A 32 27.83 -9.51 -6.54
C PRO A 32 27.04 -10.29 -5.49
N LEU A 33 26.17 -11.22 -5.90
CA LEU A 33 25.40 -12.06 -4.96
C LEU A 33 26.28 -12.98 -4.09
N LYS A 34 27.54 -13.23 -4.48
CA LYS A 34 28.52 -13.94 -3.63
C LYS A 34 28.71 -13.25 -2.27
N ALA A 35 28.45 -11.94 -2.18
CA ALA A 35 28.52 -11.18 -0.93
C ALA A 35 27.58 -11.75 0.14
N ILE A 36 26.46 -12.39 -0.25
CA ILE A 36 25.57 -13.09 0.68
C ILE A 36 26.24 -14.35 1.24
N THR A 37 26.83 -15.17 0.36
CA THR A 37 27.55 -16.40 0.78
C THR A 37 28.73 -16.06 1.69
N ASN A 38 29.49 -15.02 1.35
CA ASN A 38 30.57 -14.51 2.17
C ASN A 38 30.06 -14.08 3.57
N ALA A 39 28.95 -13.32 3.62
CA ALA A 39 28.35 -12.90 4.88
C ALA A 39 27.87 -14.08 5.74
N ILE A 40 27.32 -15.14 5.12
CA ILE A 40 26.94 -16.39 5.84
C ILE A 40 28.17 -17.06 6.47
N GLN A 41 29.33 -16.99 5.81
CA GLN A 41 30.60 -17.52 6.31
C GLN A 41 31.29 -16.60 7.35
N GLY A 42 30.65 -15.49 7.74
CA GLY A 42 31.21 -14.53 8.68
C GLY A 42 32.27 -13.60 8.07
N GLN A 43 32.39 -13.56 6.74
CA GLN A 43 33.27 -12.60 6.06
C GLN A 43 32.52 -11.27 5.89
N GLU A 44 33.12 -10.18 6.38
CA GLU A 44 32.60 -8.84 6.11
C GLU A 44 32.71 -8.52 4.62
N SER A 45 31.63 -7.98 4.04
CA SER A 45 31.61 -7.50 2.67
C SER A 45 30.74 -6.26 2.60
N GLU A 46 31.28 -5.14 2.13
CA GLU A 46 30.52 -3.89 1.99
C GLU A 46 29.25 -4.04 1.12
N HIS A 47 29.23 -5.04 0.22
CA HIS A 47 28.15 -5.25 -0.75
C HIS A 47 27.02 -6.17 -0.29
N TYR A 48 27.09 -6.79 0.90
CA TYR A 48 26.07 -7.76 1.29
C TYR A 48 24.68 -7.11 1.42
N GLN A 49 24.61 -5.87 1.92
CA GLN A 49 23.37 -5.11 2.05
C GLN A 49 22.73 -4.80 0.69
N GLU A 50 23.56 -4.50 -0.32
CA GLU A 50 23.09 -4.26 -1.69
C GLU A 50 22.52 -5.55 -2.30
N ALA A 51 23.19 -6.69 -2.05
CA ALA A 51 22.71 -7.99 -2.49
C ALA A 51 21.36 -8.38 -1.82
N LEU A 52 21.19 -8.11 -0.52
CA LEU A 52 19.90 -8.30 0.16
C LEU A 52 18.81 -7.39 -0.42
N ARG A 53 19.15 -6.13 -0.74
CA ARG A 53 18.22 -5.19 -1.38
C ARG A 53 17.72 -5.69 -2.73
N VAL A 54 18.57 -6.36 -3.53
CA VAL A 54 18.14 -7.00 -4.79
C VAL A 54 17.05 -8.03 -4.52
N LEU A 55 17.22 -8.89 -3.51
CA LEU A 55 16.23 -9.89 -3.14
C LEU A 55 14.92 -9.26 -2.64
N ASP A 56 15.01 -8.21 -1.82
CA ASP A 56 13.83 -7.44 -1.37
C ASP A 56 13.07 -6.83 -2.55
N ILE A 57 13.78 -6.30 -3.56
CA ILE A 57 13.18 -5.75 -4.79
C ILE A 57 12.47 -6.86 -5.58
N ILE A 58 13.06 -8.05 -5.70
CA ILE A 58 12.44 -9.18 -6.39
C ILE A 58 11.13 -9.59 -5.71
N LEU A 59 11.14 -9.75 -4.38
CA LEU A 59 9.92 -10.05 -3.62
C LEU A 59 8.87 -8.96 -3.79
N ARG A 60 9.29 -7.69 -3.70
CA ARG A 60 8.39 -6.54 -3.86
C ARG A 60 7.80 -6.45 -5.27
N GLN A 61 8.58 -6.73 -6.30
CA GLN A 61 8.09 -6.76 -7.68
C GLN A 61 7.10 -7.91 -7.90
N ASN A 62 7.34 -9.07 -7.29
CA ASN A 62 6.41 -10.20 -7.36
C ASN A 62 5.07 -9.87 -6.67
N ALA A 63 5.12 -9.26 -5.48
CA ALA A 63 3.91 -8.83 -4.77
C ALA A 63 3.15 -7.73 -5.53
N ALA A 64 3.85 -6.76 -6.12
CA ALA A 64 3.24 -5.74 -6.97
C ALA A 64 2.49 -6.34 -8.17
N LYS A 65 3.09 -7.33 -8.85
CA LYS A 65 2.45 -8.05 -9.97
C LYS A 65 1.17 -8.78 -9.54
N GLN A 66 1.08 -9.18 -8.27
CA GLN A 66 -0.10 -9.83 -7.70
C GLN A 66 -1.13 -8.81 -7.15
N GLY A 67 -0.91 -7.51 -7.34
CA GLY A 67 -1.83 -6.47 -6.88
C GLY A 67 -1.81 -6.24 -5.37
N CYS A 68 -0.73 -6.62 -4.67
CA CYS A 68 -0.57 -6.28 -3.27
C CYS A 68 -0.33 -4.78 -3.09
N LEU A 69 -0.98 -4.19 -2.08
CA LEU A 69 -0.58 -2.91 -1.52
C LEU A 69 0.75 -3.09 -0.79
N LEU A 70 1.73 -2.25 -1.14
CA LEU A 70 3.08 -2.29 -0.61
C LEU A 70 3.28 -1.14 0.37
N ILE A 71 3.53 -1.45 1.64
CA ILE A 71 3.86 -0.47 2.67
C ILE A 71 5.18 -0.88 3.31
N ARG A 72 6.25 -0.14 3.00
CA ARG A 72 7.62 -0.44 3.46
C ARG A 72 8.05 -1.88 3.08
N GLN A 73 8.34 -2.74 4.07
CA GLN A 73 8.67 -4.16 3.90
C GLN A 73 7.47 -5.09 4.09
N SER A 74 6.25 -4.54 4.09
CA SER A 74 5.03 -5.31 4.28
C SER A 74 4.15 -5.32 3.03
N PHE A 75 3.45 -6.43 2.85
CA PHE A 75 2.66 -6.75 1.66
C PHE A 75 1.24 -7.08 2.11
N PHE A 76 0.27 -6.35 1.56
CA PHE A 76 -1.13 -6.45 1.93
C PHE A 76 -1.95 -6.78 0.70
N HIS A 77 -2.56 -7.95 0.68
CA HIS A 77 -3.38 -8.37 -0.45
C HIS A 77 -4.85 -8.13 -0.12
N GLU A 78 -5.52 -7.30 -0.92
CA GLU A 78 -6.94 -6.92 -0.75
C GLU A 78 -7.92 -8.04 -1.13
N ASN A 79 -7.57 -9.29 -0.80
CA ASN A 79 -8.50 -10.41 -0.86
C ASN A 79 -9.55 -10.24 0.26
N PRO A 80 -10.85 -10.44 0.00
CA PRO A 80 -11.89 -10.37 1.01
C PRO A 80 -11.61 -11.16 2.29
N ARG A 81 -10.85 -12.26 2.22
CA ARG A 81 -10.45 -13.07 3.39
C ARG A 81 -9.46 -12.37 4.32
N ASN A 82 -8.71 -11.40 3.80
CA ASN A 82 -7.73 -10.61 4.54
C ASN A 82 -8.31 -9.29 5.06
N ILE A 83 -9.50 -8.91 4.59
CA ILE A 83 -10.19 -7.69 4.97
C ILE A 83 -11.18 -8.00 6.09
N THR A 84 -11.25 -7.10 7.07
CA THR A 84 -12.27 -7.15 8.13
C THR A 84 -12.74 -5.74 8.41
N ASN A 85 -14.05 -5.51 8.35
CA ASN A 85 -14.62 -4.21 8.71
C ASN A 85 -14.51 -4.04 10.23
N ILE A 86 -13.92 -2.94 10.66
CA ILE A 86 -13.74 -2.62 12.09
C ILE A 86 -14.60 -1.43 12.53
N GLY A 87 -15.41 -0.87 11.63
CA GLY A 87 -16.29 0.27 11.88
C GLY A 87 -15.64 1.63 11.59
N GLY A 88 -16.40 2.71 11.74
CA GLY A 88 -15.89 4.08 11.60
C GLY A 88 -15.44 4.47 10.18
N GLY A 89 -15.91 3.75 9.14
CA GLY A 89 -15.49 3.96 7.76
C GLY A 89 -14.13 3.35 7.40
N VAL A 90 -13.55 2.52 8.27
CA VAL A 90 -12.25 1.87 8.05
C VAL A 90 -12.34 0.35 8.15
N GLN A 91 -11.44 -0.33 7.44
CA GLN A 91 -11.30 -1.78 7.43
C GLN A 91 -9.85 -2.15 7.73
N SER A 92 -9.64 -3.21 8.49
CA SER A 92 -8.31 -3.80 8.66
C SER A 92 -7.97 -4.69 7.48
N CYS A 93 -6.75 -4.60 6.97
CA CYS A 93 -6.19 -5.47 5.96
C CYS A 93 -5.01 -6.23 6.53
N ARG A 94 -5.13 -7.56 6.56
CA ARG A 94 -4.06 -8.47 6.97
C ARG A 94 -3.09 -8.70 5.82
N GLY A 95 -1.83 -8.79 6.17
CA GLY A 95 -0.71 -9.02 5.28
C GLY A 95 0.47 -9.60 6.05
N PHE A 96 1.65 -9.42 5.50
CA PHE A 96 2.88 -9.90 6.13
C PHE A 96 4.01 -8.90 5.95
N HIS A 97 4.83 -8.74 6.98
CA HIS A 97 6.15 -8.15 6.89
C HIS A 97 7.13 -9.22 6.42
N SER A 98 8.05 -8.88 5.52
CA SER A 98 9.15 -9.80 5.17
C SER A 98 10.51 -9.11 5.19
N SER A 99 11.53 -9.78 5.73
CA SER A 99 12.92 -9.32 5.65
C SER A 99 13.89 -10.48 5.49
N PHE A 100 14.83 -10.36 4.54
CA PHE A 100 15.94 -11.32 4.46
C PHE A 100 16.93 -11.10 5.61
N ARG A 101 17.39 -12.20 6.21
CA ARG A 101 18.34 -12.23 7.33
C ARG A 101 19.43 -13.24 7.04
N VAL A 102 20.69 -12.81 7.16
CA VAL A 102 21.82 -13.73 7.24
C VAL A 102 21.85 -14.31 8.65
N THR A 103 21.94 -15.63 8.73
CA THR A 103 22.05 -16.38 9.98
C THR A 103 23.23 -17.35 9.89
N GLN A 104 23.67 -17.90 11.02
CA GLN A 104 24.69 -18.96 11.04
C GLN A 104 24.30 -20.19 10.22
N ARG A 105 23.00 -20.42 9.99
CA ARG A 105 22.47 -21.54 9.20
C ARG A 105 22.21 -21.18 7.74
N GLY A 106 22.55 -19.96 7.31
CA GLY A 106 22.35 -19.47 5.96
C GLY A 106 21.40 -18.28 5.87
N LEU A 107 20.99 -17.96 4.64
CA LEU A 107 20.03 -16.91 4.36
C LEU A 107 18.61 -17.39 4.72
N SER A 108 17.89 -16.59 5.50
CA SER A 108 16.50 -16.85 5.90
C SER A 108 15.61 -15.69 5.49
N LEU A 109 14.35 -15.97 5.16
CA LEU A 109 13.32 -14.96 5.02
C LEU A 109 12.50 -14.93 6.32
N ASN A 110 12.64 -13.86 7.09
CA ASN A 110 11.78 -13.62 8.23
C ASN A 110 10.41 -13.15 7.73
N VAL A 111 9.34 -13.79 8.15
CA VAL A 111 7.95 -13.44 7.79
C VAL A 111 7.14 -13.30 9.08
N ASP A 112 6.50 -12.15 9.24
CA ASP A 112 5.63 -11.88 10.39
C ASP A 112 4.28 -11.33 9.92
N VAL A 113 3.21 -11.64 10.66
CA VAL A 113 1.87 -11.14 10.37
C VAL A 113 1.85 -9.62 10.56
N SER A 114 1.23 -8.91 9.63
CA SER A 114 1.04 -7.47 9.74
C SER A 114 -0.41 -7.12 9.46
N THR A 115 -0.92 -6.10 10.14
CA THR A 115 -2.25 -5.55 9.87
C THR A 115 -2.12 -4.05 9.64
N THR A 116 -2.70 -3.56 8.55
CA THR A 116 -2.83 -2.13 8.27
C THR A 116 -4.29 -1.72 8.24
N LEU A 117 -4.56 -0.45 8.47
CA LEU A 117 -5.90 0.12 8.27
C LEU A 117 -6.03 0.70 6.87
N LEU A 118 -7.17 0.47 6.24
CA LEU A 118 -7.56 1.05 4.97
C LEU A 118 -8.89 1.78 5.15
N VAL A 119 -9.06 2.90 4.46
CA VAL A 119 -10.39 3.51 4.34
C VAL A 119 -11.26 2.58 3.51
N LYS A 120 -12.48 2.31 4.00
CA LYS A 120 -13.44 1.48 3.28
C LYS A 120 -13.79 2.15 1.94
N PRO A 121 -13.62 1.47 0.79
CA PRO A 121 -14.00 2.02 -0.50
C PRO A 121 -15.51 2.28 -0.54
N GLY A 122 -15.92 3.46 -0.98
CA GLY A 122 -17.34 3.82 -1.08
C GLY A 122 -17.58 5.32 -1.22
N PRO A 123 -18.86 5.73 -1.25
CA PRO A 123 -19.25 7.13 -1.17
C PRO A 123 -18.67 7.81 0.08
N LEU A 124 -18.21 9.06 -0.08
CA LEU A 124 -17.73 9.86 1.04
C LEU A 124 -18.80 10.03 2.13
N VAL A 125 -20.08 10.13 1.74
CA VAL A 125 -21.19 10.27 2.69
C VAL A 125 -21.25 9.05 3.61
N ASP A 126 -21.18 7.82 3.08
CA ASP A 126 -21.21 6.59 3.87
C ASP A 126 -20.04 6.53 4.87
N PHE A 127 -18.84 6.93 4.43
CA PHE A 127 -17.69 7.07 5.32
C PHE A 127 -17.97 8.04 6.47
N LEU A 128 -18.56 9.20 6.19
CA LEU A 128 -18.86 10.22 7.22
C LEU A 128 -19.96 9.76 8.18
N LEU A 129 -20.98 9.07 7.68
CA LEU A 129 -22.03 8.47 8.50
C LEU A 129 -21.45 7.43 9.47
N GLU A 130 -20.62 6.50 8.96
CA GLU A 130 -19.96 5.48 9.78
C GLU A 130 -18.97 6.10 10.78
N ASN A 131 -18.17 7.09 10.34
CA ASN A 131 -17.13 7.71 11.14
C ASN A 131 -17.66 8.59 12.27
N GLN A 132 -18.74 9.33 12.02
CA GLN A 132 -19.39 10.17 13.02
C GLN A 132 -20.51 9.44 13.78
N ASN A 133 -20.74 8.17 13.46
CA ASN A 133 -21.80 7.33 14.04
C ASN A 133 -23.20 7.99 13.95
N VAL A 134 -23.52 8.53 12.77
CA VAL A 134 -24.81 9.16 12.48
C VAL A 134 -25.51 8.43 11.34
N GLN A 135 -26.84 8.38 11.37
CA GLN A 135 -27.64 7.60 10.40
C GLN A 135 -28.14 8.43 9.20
N GLN A 136 -28.13 9.76 9.30
CA GLN A 136 -28.63 10.64 8.25
C GLN A 136 -27.63 11.77 7.95
N PRO A 137 -27.50 12.18 6.68
CA PRO A 137 -26.56 13.24 6.28
C PRO A 137 -26.75 14.58 7.01
N ASN A 138 -27.98 14.89 7.44
CA ASN A 138 -28.31 16.13 8.14
C ASN A 138 -27.67 16.23 9.53
N PHE A 139 -27.25 15.09 10.10
CA PHE A 139 -26.57 15.03 11.40
C PHE A 139 -25.04 15.03 11.27
N ILE A 140 -24.49 15.13 10.05
CA ILE A 140 -23.05 15.22 9.85
C ILE A 140 -22.55 16.57 10.37
N ASP A 141 -21.62 16.52 11.31
CA ASP A 141 -20.84 17.67 11.75
C ASP A 141 -19.78 18.00 10.70
N TRP A 142 -20.12 18.94 9.83
CA TRP A 142 -19.26 19.41 8.75
C TRP A 142 -17.98 20.10 9.24
N SER A 143 -17.96 20.60 10.48
CA SER A 143 -16.76 21.23 11.04
C SER A 143 -15.62 20.23 11.25
N LYS A 144 -15.95 18.97 11.56
CA LYS A 144 -14.98 17.88 11.76
C LYS A 144 -14.51 17.23 10.46
N VAL A 145 -15.26 17.38 9.37
CA VAL A 145 -14.93 16.76 8.07
C VAL A 145 -13.55 17.17 7.57
N ILE A 146 -13.16 18.43 7.78
CA ILE A 146 -11.85 18.94 7.39
C ILE A 146 -10.73 18.21 8.16
N LEU A 147 -10.92 17.94 9.44
CA LEU A 147 -9.95 17.22 10.26
C LEU A 147 -9.77 15.78 9.77
N TYR A 148 -10.86 15.09 9.39
CA TYR A 148 -10.78 13.74 8.84
C TYR A 148 -10.07 13.69 7.50
N TYR A 149 -10.31 14.67 6.62
CA TYR A 149 -9.59 14.78 5.36
C TYR A 149 -8.07 14.86 5.58
N TYR A 150 -7.61 15.71 6.50
CA TYR A 150 -6.18 15.81 6.80
C TYR A 150 -5.60 14.53 7.41
N SER A 151 -6.37 13.81 8.23
CA SER A 151 -5.91 12.56 8.84
C SER A 151 -5.77 11.39 7.86
N ILE A 152 -6.46 11.43 6.73
CA ILE A 152 -6.47 10.35 5.73
C ILE A 152 -5.46 10.61 4.61
N TYR A 153 -5.31 11.89 4.21
CA TYR A 153 -4.58 12.26 3.00
C TYR A 153 -3.20 12.89 3.26
N LYS A 154 -2.77 13.02 4.51
CA LYS A 154 -1.47 13.59 4.89
C LYS A 154 -0.71 12.66 5.82
#